data_AF-A0A068RXZ0-F1
#
_entry.id   AF-A0A068RXZ0-F1
#
_cell.length_a   1.000
_cell.length_b   1.000
_cell.length_c   1.000
_cell.angle_alpha   90.00
_cell.angle_beta   90.00
_cell.angle_gamma   90.00
#
_symmetry.space_group_name_H-M   'P 1'
#
loop_
_entity.id
_entity.type
_entity.pdbx_description
1 polymer ?
#
loop_
_entity_poly.entity_id
_entity_poly.type
_entity_poly.pdbx_seq_one_letter_code
_entity_poly.pdbx_strand_id
1 'polypeptide(L)' 'MASTTRTTVSYRWLYQAGNQWVPFDPTSNVKIEDIWRSNRPYTFYIPCLGGDATIHPSELYMERQGIRIPIIRSGA' A
#
# COMPACT_ATOMS: atom_id res chain seq x y z
N MET A 1 1.86 -13.43 32.65
CA MET A 1 0.93 -12.80 31.70
C MET A 1 1.76 -11.94 30.76
N ALA A 2 2.01 -12.40 29.53
CA ALA A 2 2.81 -11.65 28.57
C ALA A 2 1.91 -10.60 27.90
N SER A 3 2.18 -9.32 28.17
CA SER A 3 1.55 -8.22 27.46
C SER A 3 2.07 -8.22 26.02
N THR A 4 1.25 -8.69 25.08
CA THR A 4 1.57 -8.60 23.65
C THR A 4 1.49 -7.13 23.25
N THR A 5 2.64 -6.47 23.16
CA THR A 5 2.77 -5.12 22.63
C THR A 5 2.26 -5.13 21.19
N ARG A 6 1.05 -4.61 20.98
CA ARG A 6 0.53 -4.33 19.65
C ARG A 6 1.46 -3.31 19.01
N THR A 7 2.35 -3.76 18.13
CA THR A 7 3.22 -2.87 17.36
C THR A 7 2.30 -1.93 16.60
N THR A 8 2.21 -0.67 17.03
CA THR A 8 1.57 0.38 16.26
C THR A 8 2.35 0.46 14.96
N VAL A 9 1.74 0.00 13.87
CA VAL A 9 2.26 0.23 12.52
C VAL A 9 2.31 1.74 12.39
N SER A 10 3.52 2.29 12.40
CA SER A 10 3.76 3.73 12.43
C SER A 10 3.54 4.39 11.06
N TYR A 11 3.22 3.57 10.06
CA TYR A 11 3.02 3.94 8.68
C TYR A 11 1.67 3.47 8.14
N ARG A 12 1.13 4.26 7.21
CA ARG A 12 -0.09 3.97 6.46
C ARG A 12 0.09 4.36 5.01
N TRP A 13 -0.12 3.40 4.13
CA TRP A 13 -0.18 3.60 2.69
C TRP A 13 -1.58 4.04 2.27
N LEU A 14 -1.65 5.01 1.37
CA LEU A 14 -2.87 5.53 0.78
C LEU A 14 -2.75 5.55 -0.73
N TYR A 15 -3.88 5.39 -1.43
CA TYR A 15 -3.99 5.59 -2.87
C TYR A 15 -4.89 6.79 -3.19
N GLN A 16 -4.66 7.39 -4.34
CA GLN A 16 -5.50 8.47 -4.82
C GLN A 16 -6.80 7.92 -5.41
N ALA A 17 -7.94 8.37 -4.88
CA ALA A 17 -9.27 8.12 -5.43
C ALA A 17 -9.95 9.46 -5.69
N GLY A 18 -9.88 9.93 -6.94
CA GLY A 18 -10.29 11.29 -7.29
C GLY A 18 -9.46 12.33 -6.53
N ASN A 19 -10.14 13.16 -5.73
CA ASN A 19 -9.52 14.24 -4.94
C ASN A 19 -9.20 13.82 -3.49
N GLN A 20 -9.31 12.53 -3.17
CA GLN A 20 -9.12 12.01 -1.81
C GLN A 20 -8.00 10.98 -1.76
N TRP A 21 -7.29 10.95 -0.62
CA TRP A 21 -6.37 9.88 -0.28
C TRP A 21 -7.09 8.84 0.57
N VAL A 22 -7.20 7.62 0.06
CA VAL A 22 -7.93 6.53 0.71
C VAL A 22 -6.91 5.50 1.22
N PRO A 23 -7.01 5.08 2.49
CA PRO A 23 -6.07 4.10 3.03
C PRO A 23 -6.28 2.72 2.38
N PHE A 24 -5.18 2.00 2.19
CA PHE A 24 -5.26 0.57 1.90
C PHE A 24 -5.75 -0.21 3.14
N ASP A 25 -6.29 -1.41 2.90
CA ASP A 25 -6.59 -2.35 3.98
C ASP A 25 -5.30 -2.79 4.71
N PRO A 26 -5.39 -3.27 5.97
CA PRO A 26 -4.20 -3.60 6.76
C PRO A 26 -3.24 -4.61 6.10
N THR A 27 -3.78 -5.59 5.35
CA THR A 27 -2.97 -6.62 4.69
C THR A 27 -2.20 -6.02 3.52
N SER A 28 -2.89 -5.27 2.66
CA SER A 28 -2.25 -4.56 1.55
C SER A 28 -1.24 -3.53 2.04
N ASN A 29 -1.52 -2.83 3.14
CA ASN A 29 -0.63 -1.84 3.75
C ASN A 29 0.74 -2.43 4.11
N VAL A 30 0.77 -3.59 4.77
CA VAL A 30 2.03 -4.27 5.14
C VAL A 30 2.76 -4.74 3.87
N LYS A 31 2.03 -5.32 2.92
CA LYS A 31 2.64 -5.82 1.68
C LYS A 31 3.23 -4.71 0.81
N ILE A 32 2.58 -3.55 0.72
CA ILE A 32 3.10 -2.37 0.01
C ILE A 32 4.36 -1.85 0.71
N GLU A 33 4.42 -1.85 2.04
CA GLU A 33 5.64 -1.49 2.77
C GLU A 33 6.80 -2.44 2.44
N ASP A 34 6.56 -3.75 2.40
CA ASP A 34 7.59 -4.73 2.04
C ASP A 34 8.08 -4.54 0.59
N ILE A 35 7.16 -4.25 -0.33
CA ILE A 35 7.47 -3.92 -1.73
C ILE A 35 8.29 -2.63 -1.82
N TRP A 36 7.92 -1.61 -1.05
CA TRP A 36 8.63 -0.34 -1.00
C TRP A 36 10.06 -0.51 -0.45
N ARG A 37 10.22 -1.24 0.66
CA ARG A 37 11.53 -1.53 1.27
C ARG A 37 12.43 -2.37 0.38
N SER A 38 11.86 -3.32 -0.37
CA SER A 38 12.62 -4.13 -1.33
C SER A 38 12.89 -3.40 -2.65
N ASN A 39 12.19 -2.29 -2.90
CA ASN A 39 12.26 -1.49 -4.12
C ASN A 39 12.11 -2.31 -5.42
N ARG A 40 11.27 -3.34 -5.39
CA ARG A 40 11.01 -4.23 -6.53
C ARG A 40 9.53 -4.20 -6.88
N PRO A 41 9.15 -3.83 -8.12
CA PRO A 41 7.76 -3.87 -8.53
C PRO A 41 7.17 -5.26 -8.36
N TYR A 42 5.92 -5.33 -7.89
CA TYR A 42 5.25 -6.60 -7.65
C TYR A 42 3.74 -6.46 -7.81
N THR A 43 3.14 -7.48 -8.44
CA THR A 43 1.70 -7.57 -8.69
C THR A 43 1.02 -8.44 -7.65
N PHE A 44 -0.06 -7.96 -7.06
CA PHE A 44 -0.89 -8.76 -6.17
C PHE A 44 -2.33 -8.28 -6.09
N TYR A 45 -3.21 -9.16 -5.61
CA TYR A 45 -4.61 -8.85 -5.38
C TYR A 45 -4.78 -7.88 -4.20
N ILE A 46 -5.40 -6.73 -4.46
CA ILE A 46 -5.73 -5.71 -3.45
C ILE A 46 -7.23 -5.82 -3.11
N PRO A 47 -7.62 -6.34 -1.94
CA PRO A 47 -9.02 -6.60 -1.61
C PRO A 47 -9.92 -5.37 -1.71
N CYS A 48 -9.45 -4.19 -1.27
CA CYS A 48 -10.24 -2.97 -1.32
C CYS A 48 -10.49 -2.44 -2.76
N LEU A 49 -9.73 -2.92 -3.75
CA LEU A 49 -9.87 -2.55 -5.16
C LEU A 49 -10.48 -3.68 -6.01
N GLY A 50 -10.73 -4.85 -5.40
CA GLY A 50 -11.35 -6.00 -6.06
C GLY A 50 -10.55 -6.51 -7.28
N GLY A 51 -9.22 -6.46 -7.24
CA GLY A 51 -8.41 -6.91 -8.37
C GLY A 51 -6.90 -6.79 -8.14
N ASP A 52 -6.16 -7.32 -9.09
CA ASP A 52 -4.69 -7.24 -9.11
C ASP A 52 -4.22 -5.84 -9.49
N ALA A 53 -3.18 -5.37 -8.81
CA ALA A 53 -2.45 -4.16 -9.16
C ALA A 53 -0.95 -4.38 -8.98
N THR A 54 -0.15 -3.73 -9.81
CA THR A 54 1.31 -3.70 -9.71
C THR A 54 1.74 -2.47 -8.95
N ILE A 55 2.50 -2.63 -7.87
CA ILE A 55 3.08 -1.49 -7.15
C ILE A 55 4.42 -1.12 -7.79
N HIS A 56 4.61 0.17 -8.09
CA HIS A 56 5.87 0.73 -8.59
C HIS A 56 6.51 1.57 -7.47
N PRO A 57 7.33 0.96 -6.60
CA PRO A 57 7.76 1.59 -5.35
C PRO A 57 8.65 2.82 -5.52
N SER A 58 9.48 2.85 -6.58
CA SER A 58 10.37 3.99 -6.84
C SER A 58 9.64 5.23 -7.37
N GLU A 59 8.49 5.03 -8.01
CA GLU A 59 7.71 6.09 -8.67
C GLU A 59 6.43 6.45 -7.88
N LEU A 60 6.16 5.74 -6.77
CA LEU A 60 5.02 5.97 -5.89
C LEU A 60 3.66 5.96 -6.63
N TYR A 61 3.44 4.96 -7.49
CA TYR A 61 2.12 4.64 -8.02
C TYR A 61 1.84 3.14 -7.99
N MET A 62 0.57 2.79 -8.09
CA MET A 62 0.12 1.46 -8.48
C MET A 62 -0.45 1.49 -9.90
N GLU A 63 -0.17 0.45 -10.69
CA GLU A 63 -0.78 0.24 -12.00
C GLU A 63 -1.89 -0.80 -11.88
N ARG A 64 -3.09 -0.43 -12.32
CA ARG A 64 -4.26 -1.32 -12.35
C ARG A 64 -4.98 -1.13 -13.68
N GLN A 65 -5.08 -2.20 -14.46
CA GLN A 65 -5.76 -2.17 -15.78
C GLN A 65 -5.20 -1.06 -16.71
N GLY A 66 -3.89 -0.84 -16.68
CA GLY A 66 -3.23 0.22 -17.47
C GLY A 66 -3.39 1.64 -16.92
N ILE A 67 -4.10 1.81 -15.79
CA ILE A 67 -4.25 3.11 -15.12
C ILE A 67 -3.20 3.21 -14.01
N ARG A 68 -2.44 4.31 -14.03
CA ARG A 68 -1.52 4.67 -12.95
C ARG A 68 -2.26 5.46 -11.89
N ILE A 69 -2.27 4.94 -10.67
CA ILE A 69 -2.93 5.55 -9.52
C ILE A 69 -1.84 5.90 -8.51
N PRO A 70 -1.60 7.19 -8.22
CA PRO A 70 -0.62 7.61 -7.22
C PRO A 70 -0.88 6.98 -5.85
N ILE A 71 0.21 6.64 -5.16
CA ILE A 71 0.18 6.15 -3.78
C ILE A 71 1.13 6.98 -2.92
N ILE A 72 0.84 7.08 -1.63
CA ILE A 72 1.70 7.77 -0.66
C ILE A 72 1.84 6.96 0.62
N ARG A 73 2.99 7.13 1.28
CA ARG A 73 3.24 6.66 2.63
C ARG A 73 3.03 7.83 3.60
N SER A 74 2.17 7.64 4.59
CA SER A 74 1.92 8.59 5.67
C SER A 74 2.32 7.98 7.01
N GLY A 75 2.78 8.81 7.95
CA GLY A 75 3.29 8.37 9.25
C GLY A 75 4.76 7.94 9.25
N ALA A 76 5.40 8.05 10.42
CA ALA A 76 6.80 7.75 10.69
C ALA A 76 6.89 6.71 11.81
#